data_AF-A0A353YDC0-F1
#
_entry.id   AF-A0A353YDC0-F1
#
_cell.length_a   1.000
_cell.length_b   1.000
_cell.length_c   1.000
_cell.angle_alpha   90.00
_cell.angle_beta   90.00
_cell.angle_gamma   90.00
#
_symmetry.space_group_name_H-M   'P 1'
#
loop_
_entity.id
_entity.type
_entity.pdbx_description
1 polymer ?
#
loop_
_entity_poly.entity_id
_entity_poly.type
_entity_poly.pdbx_seq_one_letter_code
_entity_poly.pdbx_strand_id
1 'polypeptide(L)'
;MLKATLIAAFIAVTALSPAYAAQDLCNDAHMKQMDDMIAKMTDATKKKEATTALDMSKAAMKKGDTAGCMKHMDEAHKAMGL
;
A
#
# COMPACT_ATOMS: atom_id res chain seq x y z
N MET A 1 51.71 11.11 17.22
CA MET A 1 50.60 10.86 18.17
C MET A 1 49.30 10.87 17.38
N LEU A 2 48.74 9.69 17.12
CA LEU A 2 47.39 9.50 16.57
C LEU A 2 46.39 10.12 17.54
N LYS A 3 45.68 11.19 17.16
CA LYS A 3 44.31 11.49 17.65
C LYS A 3 43.55 12.35 16.63
N ALA A 4 43.56 11.93 15.37
CA ALA A 4 42.62 12.42 14.36
C ALA A 4 41.43 11.46 14.32
N THR A 5 40.41 11.72 15.14
CA THR A 5 39.09 11.11 14.94
C THR A 5 38.01 12.02 15.50
N LEU A 6 37.81 13.15 14.83
CA LEU A 6 36.51 13.77 14.76
C LEU A 6 35.66 12.92 13.81
N ILE A 7 34.79 12.07 14.35
CA ILE A 7 33.67 11.52 13.58
C ILE A 7 32.42 11.74 14.42
N ALA A 8 31.86 12.95 14.25
CA ALA A 8 30.44 13.17 14.41
C ALA A 8 29.72 12.41 13.28
N ALA A 9 29.32 11.17 13.53
CA ALA A 9 28.37 10.48 12.66
C ALA A 9 26.97 10.86 13.13
N PHE A 10 26.46 11.90 12.47
CA PHE A 10 25.14 12.47 12.65
C PHE A 10 24.06 11.39 12.45
N ILE A 11 23.06 11.50 13.31
CA ILE A 11 21.85 10.69 13.39
C ILE A 11 21.02 10.82 12.10
N ALA A 12 20.39 9.70 11.73
CA ALA A 12 19.20 9.57 10.89
C ALA A 12 19.28 10.10 9.44
N VAL A 13 19.53 9.18 8.51
CA VAL A 13 18.84 9.20 7.20
C VAL A 13 17.91 8.00 7.14
N THR A 14 16.70 8.18 7.67
CA THR A 14 15.53 7.36 7.33
C THR A 14 14.54 8.13 6.46
N ALA A 15 14.98 9.20 5.79
CA ALA A 15 14.09 10.11 5.08
C ALA A 15 14.55 10.37 3.63
N LEU A 16 14.56 9.34 2.79
CA LEU A 16 14.55 9.53 1.34
C LEU A 16 13.62 8.52 0.68
N SER A 17 12.33 8.85 0.72
CA SER A 17 11.41 8.53 -0.38
C SER A 17 10.36 9.64 -0.45
N PRO A 18 10.61 10.75 -1.16
CA PRO A 18 9.57 11.69 -1.55
C PRO A 18 8.86 11.14 -2.81
N ALA A 19 8.31 9.93 -2.71
CA ALA A 19 7.50 9.31 -3.76
C ALA A 19 6.03 9.12 -3.33
N TYR A 20 5.68 9.53 -2.11
CA TYR A 20 4.33 9.42 -1.56
C TYR A 20 3.53 10.70 -1.77
N ALA A 21 3.36 11.08 -3.04
CA ALA A 21 2.28 11.95 -3.49
C ALA A 21 1.27 11.19 -4.37
N ALA A 22 1.48 9.89 -4.58
CA ALA A 22 0.37 8.98 -4.86
C ALA A 22 -0.42 8.87 -3.56
N GLN A 23 -1.75 9.06 -3.61
CA GLN A 23 -2.63 8.78 -2.49
C GLN A 23 -2.19 7.46 -1.85
N ASP A 24 -1.91 7.48 -0.56
CA ASP A 24 -1.59 6.27 0.20
C ASP A 24 -2.86 5.42 0.27
N LEU A 25 -3.11 4.65 -0.79
CA LEU A 25 -4.24 3.71 -0.90
C LEU A 25 -3.92 2.41 -0.16
N CYS A 26 -2.65 2.20 0.18
CA CYS A 26 -2.13 1.01 0.84
C CYS A 26 -2.08 1.13 2.36
N ASN A 27 -3.18 1.57 2.97
CA ASN A 27 -3.35 1.61 4.42
C ASN A 27 -4.66 0.96 4.88
N ASP A 28 -4.74 0.65 6.16
CA ASP A 28 -5.89 -0.02 6.76
C ASP A 28 -7.21 0.74 6.56
N ALA A 29 -7.16 2.08 6.57
CA ALA A 29 -8.36 2.90 6.38
C ALA A 29 -8.95 2.73 4.98
N HIS A 30 -8.12 2.77 3.94
CA HIS A 30 -8.55 2.59 2.56
C HIS A 30 -8.95 1.15 2.26
N MET A 31 -8.20 0.17 2.78
CA MET A 31 -8.57 -1.25 2.66
C MET A 31 -9.96 -1.52 3.23
N LYS A 32 -10.26 -0.94 4.39
CA LYS A 32 -11.57 -1.05 5.04
C LYS A 32 -12.67 -0.34 4.25
N GLN A 33 -12.39 0.83 3.69
CA GLN A 33 -13.32 1.52 2.78
C GLN A 33 -13.67 0.64 1.58
N MET A 34 -12.67 -0.04 0.99
CA MET A 34 -12.91 -0.95 -0.12
C MET A 34 -13.71 -2.18 0.26
N ASP A 35 -13.45 -2.79 1.43
CA ASP A 35 -14.30 -3.88 1.94
C ASP A 35 -15.77 -3.46 2.01
N ASP A 36 -16.03 -2.25 2.53
CA ASP A 36 -17.39 -1.72 2.64
C ASP A 36 -18.03 -1.44 1.27
N MET A 37 -17.24 -1.05 0.28
CA MET A 37 -17.71 -0.85 -1.10
C MET A 37 -17.99 -2.19 -1.80
N ILE A 38 -17.08 -3.17 -1.69
CA ILE A 38 -17.23 -4.52 -2.22
C ILE A 38 -18.43 -5.22 -1.59
N ALA A 39 -18.67 -5.03 -0.29
CA ALA A 39 -19.83 -5.57 0.40
C ALA A 39 -21.15 -5.10 -0.25
N LYS A 40 -21.20 -3.83 -0.69
CA LYS A 40 -22.34 -3.19 -1.35
C LYS A 40 -22.47 -3.51 -2.84
N MET A 41 -21.48 -4.18 -3.46
CA MET A 41 -21.58 -4.59 -4.86
C MET A 41 -22.68 -5.65 -5.04
N THR A 42 -23.49 -5.45 -6.08
CA THR A 42 -24.59 -6.36 -6.46
C THR A 42 -24.16 -7.40 -7.49
N ASP A 43 -23.16 -7.09 -8.31
CA ASP A 43 -22.57 -8.02 -9.27
C ASP A 43 -21.65 -9.01 -8.54
N ALA A 44 -22.12 -10.25 -8.40
CA ALA A 44 -21.40 -11.30 -7.66
C ALA A 44 -20.04 -11.67 -8.27
N THR A 45 -19.91 -11.58 -9.60
CA THR A 45 -18.65 -11.89 -10.29
C THR A 45 -17.63 -10.82 -10.01
N LYS A 46 -18.00 -9.56 -10.25
CA LYS A 46 -17.11 -8.41 -9.99
C LYS A 46 -16.78 -8.26 -8.51
N LYS A 47 -17.75 -8.56 -7.62
CA LYS A 47 -17.54 -8.58 -6.17
C LYS A 47 -16.44 -9.58 -5.81
N LYS A 48 -16.50 -10.80 -6.34
CA LYS A 48 -15.48 -11.83 -6.08
C LYS A 48 -14.10 -11.44 -6.63
N GLU A 49 -14.06 -10.87 -7.83
CA GLU A 49 -12.81 -10.37 -8.42
C GLU A 49 -12.19 -9.24 -7.59
N ALA A 50 -13.00 -8.25 -7.21
CA ALA A 50 -12.59 -7.15 -6.34
C ALA A 50 -12.14 -7.64 -4.96
N THR A 51 -12.85 -8.60 -4.34
CA THR A 51 -12.42 -9.20 -3.07
C THR A 51 -11.06 -9.88 -3.20
N THR A 52 -10.86 -10.66 -4.27
CA THR A 52 -9.61 -11.39 -4.48
C THR A 52 -8.44 -10.42 -4.68
N ALA A 53 -8.62 -9.39 -5.50
CA ALA A 53 -7.61 -8.36 -5.72
C ALA A 53 -7.32 -7.57 -4.43
N LEU A 54 -8.35 -7.19 -3.68
CA LEU A 54 -8.18 -6.51 -2.39
C LEU A 54 -7.42 -7.38 -1.37
N ASP A 55 -7.71 -8.69 -1.30
CA ASP A 55 -7.01 -9.62 -0.41
C ASP A 55 -5.53 -9.77 -0.79
N MET A 56 -5.21 -9.80 -2.09
CA MET A 56 -3.82 -9.76 -2.55
C MET A 56 -3.14 -8.42 -2.19
N SER A 57 -3.87 -7.31 -2.31
CA SER A 57 -3.38 -5.98 -1.93
C SER A 57 -3.06 -5.91 -0.43
N LYS A 58 -3.96 -6.40 0.43
CA LYS A 58 -3.74 -6.53 1.89
C LYS A 58 -2.57 -7.45 2.21
N ALA A 59 -2.40 -8.56 1.49
CA ALA A 59 -1.30 -9.48 1.70
C ALA A 59 0.05 -8.85 1.34
N ALA A 60 0.12 -8.08 0.25
CA ALA A 60 1.30 -7.31 -0.13
C ALA A 60 1.59 -6.19 0.89
N MET A 61 0.55 -5.48 1.34
CA MET A 61 0.65 -4.47 2.40
C MET A 61 1.26 -5.05 3.69
N LYS A 62 0.77 -6.22 4.14
CA LYS A 62 1.33 -6.93 5.32
C LYS A 62 2.80 -7.33 5.17
N LYS A 63 3.27 -7.50 3.94
CA LYS A 63 4.68 -7.80 3.61
C LYS A 63 5.53 -6.53 3.45
N GLY A 64 4.96 -5.34 3.58
CA GLY A 64 5.64 -4.07 3.29
C GLY A 64 5.85 -3.83 1.78
N ASP A 65 5.21 -4.62 0.91
CA ASP A 65 5.28 -4.47 -0.53
C ASP A 65 4.22 -3.49 -1.02
N THR A 66 4.53 -2.19 -0.90
CA THR A 66 3.64 -1.11 -1.35
C THR A 66 3.38 -1.17 -2.86
N ALA A 67 4.36 -1.59 -3.67
CA ALA A 67 4.19 -1.67 -5.12
C ALA A 67 3.21 -2.78 -5.52
N GLY A 68 3.36 -3.97 -4.92
CA GLY A 68 2.40 -5.07 -5.07
C GLY A 68 1.02 -4.71 -4.54
N CYS A 69 0.96 -4.00 -3.41
CA CYS A 69 -0.28 -3.50 -2.87
C CYS A 69 -1.01 -2.57 -3.86
N MET A 70 -0.32 -1.55 -4.39
CA MET A 70 -0.89 -0.59 -5.35
C MET A 70 -1.32 -1.27 -6.66
N LYS A 71 -0.56 -2.28 -7.12
CA LYS A 71 -0.91 -3.05 -8.32
C LYS A 71 -2.24 -3.79 -8.14
N HIS A 72 -2.37 -4.54 -7.04
CA HIS A 72 -3.59 -5.28 -6.74
C HIS A 72 -4.76 -4.36 -6.34
N MET A 73 -4.45 -3.17 -5.82
CA MET A 73 -5.41 -2.12 -5.53
C MET A 73 -6.06 -1.58 -6.81
N ASP A 74 -5.27 -1.33 -7.85
CA ASP A 74 -5.77 -0.93 -9.18
C ASP A 74 -6.69 -2.01 -9.78
N GLU A 75 -6.29 -3.28 -9.68
CA GLU A 75 -7.11 -4.42 -10.11
C GLU A 75 -8.46 -4.45 -9.36
N ALA A 76 -8.46 -4.17 -8.07
CA ALA A 76 -9.68 -4.10 -7.26
C ALA A 76 -10.58 -2.92 -7.67
N HIS A 77 -10.02 -1.73 -7.88
CA HIS A 77 -10.76 -0.57 -8.39
C HIS A 77 -11.37 -0.83 -9.76
N LYS A 78 -10.61 -1.43 -10.67
CA LYS A 78 -11.08 -1.78 -12.01
C LYS A 78 -12.23 -2.80 -11.98
N ALA A 79 -12.15 -3.81 -11.10
CA ALA A 79 -13.23 -4.77 -10.89
C ALA A 79 -14.49 -4.08 -10.32
N MET A 80 -14.30 -3.09 -9.45
CA MET A 80 -15.37 -2.25 -8.89
C MET A 80 -15.94 -1.22 -9.87
N GLY A 81 -15.24 -0.92 -10.97
CA GLY A 81 -15.63 0.10 -11.94
C GLY A 81 -15.32 1.53 -11.49
N LEU A 82 -14.27 1.71 -10.69
CA LEU A 82 -13.72 2.99 -10.24
C LEU A 82 -12.58 3.47 -11.14
#